data_AF-A0A843C8W6-F1
#
_entry.id   AF-A0A843C8W6-F1
#
_cell.length_a   1.000
_cell.length_b   1.000
_cell.length_c   1.000
_cell.angle_alpha   90.00
_cell.angle_beta   90.00
_cell.angle_gamma   90.00
#
_symmetry.space_group_name_H-M   'P 1'
#
loop_
_entity.id
_entity.type
_entity.pdbx_description
1 polymer ?
#
loop_
_entity_poly.entity_id
_entity_poly.type
_entity_poly.pdbx_seq_one_letter_code
_entity_poly.pdbx_strand_id
1 'polypeptide(L)' 'VSFQLPMIMYTISMSGIVDSKFWRKNIRYAILGMVVFGAIVTPDGSGITMWFVAIPMMVLYLGGMLVIEHKKRKKI' A
#
# COMPACT_ATOMS: atom_id res chain seq x y z
N VAL A 1 1.46 -13.10 0.56
CA VAL A 1 1.51 -12.11 -0.55
C VAL A 1 1.38 -10.67 -0.07
N SER A 2 0.45 -10.33 0.84
CA SER A 2 0.20 -8.93 1.29
C SER A 2 1.42 -8.20 1.88
N PHE A 3 2.32 -8.92 2.57
CA PHE A 3 3.59 -8.39 3.11
C PHE A 3 4.63 -8.03 2.06
N GLN A 4 4.43 -8.41 0.79
CA GLN A 4 5.34 -8.03 -0.30
C GLN A 4 5.10 -6.58 -0.76
N LEU A 5 3.91 -6.00 -0.48
CA LEU A 5 3.58 -4.62 -0.88
C LEU A 5 4.61 -3.59 -0.38
N PRO A 6 4.97 -3.52 0.92
CA PRO A 6 5.99 -2.58 1.40
C PRO A 6 7.37 -2.75 0.73
N MET A 7 7.79 -4.00 0.48
CA MET A 7 9.06 -4.32 -0.19
C MET A 7 9.06 -3.83 -1.65
N ILE A 8 7.95 -4.02 -2.38
CA ILE A 8 7.79 -3.55 -3.75
C ILE A 8 7.79 -2.02 -3.79
N MET A 9 7.01 -1.38 -2.91
CA MET A 9 6.99 0.08 -2.79
C MET A 9 8.39 0.65 -2.54
N TYR A 10 9.12 0.03 -1.60
CA TYR A 10 10.47 0.44 -1.26
C TYR A 10 11.43 0.29 -2.46
N THR A 11 11.39 -0.84 -3.16
CA THR A 11 12.27 -1.12 -4.31
C THR A 11 12.02 -0.16 -5.47
N ILE A 12 10.76 0.11 -5.81
CA ILE A 12 10.38 1.05 -6.88
C ILE A 12 10.73 2.50 -6.50
N SER A 13 10.60 2.87 -5.23
CA SER A 13 11.03 4.20 -4.78
C SER A 13 12.55 4.35 -4.72
N MET A 14 13.28 3.27 -4.44
CA MET A 14 14.74 3.27 -4.45
C MET A 14 15.31 3.33 -5.88
N SER A 15 14.63 2.75 -6.87
CA SER A 15 15.02 2.83 -8.28
C SER A 15 14.79 4.20 -8.91
N GLY A 16 14.16 5.14 -8.19
CA GLY A 16 13.90 6.50 -8.67
C GLY A 16 12.70 6.64 -9.61
N ILE A 17 12.00 5.54 -9.92
CA ILE A 17 10.82 5.55 -10.79
C ILE A 17 9.64 6.28 -10.12
N VAL A 18 9.51 6.14 -8.79
CA VAL A 18 8.35 6.66 -8.05
C VAL A 18 8.78 7.37 -6.76
N ASP A 19 8.37 8.63 -6.61
CA ASP A 19 8.65 9.43 -5.42
C ASP A 19 7.69 9.11 -4.25
N SER A 20 8.14 9.33 -3.01
CA SER A 20 7.30 9.36 -1.79
C SER A 20 5.97 10.13 -1.97
N LYS A 21 6.01 11.27 -2.68
CA LYS A 21 4.83 12.09 -2.99
C LYS A 21 3.82 11.38 -3.90
N PHE A 22 4.26 10.48 -4.78
CA PHE A 22 3.38 9.70 -5.65
C PHE A 22 2.49 8.77 -4.81
N TRP A 23 3.08 8.05 -3.85
CA TRP A 23 2.32 7.18 -2.95
C TRP A 23 1.28 7.95 -2.13
N ARG A 24 1.63 9.15 -1.67
CA ARG A 24 0.70 10.05 -0.96
C ARG A 24 -0.43 10.54 -1.87
N LYS A 25 -0.12 10.94 -3.10
CA LYS A 25 -1.09 11.46 -4.09
C LYS A 25 -2.06 10.35 -4.56
N ASN A 26 -1.57 9.12 -4.66
CA ASN A 26 -2.32 7.98 -5.21
C ASN A 26 -2.92 7.05 -4.14
N ILE A 27 -3.03 7.50 -2.89
CA ILE A 27 -3.57 6.68 -1.80
C ILE A 27 -4.98 6.16 -2.07
N ARG A 28 -5.82 6.94 -2.77
CA ARG A 28 -7.17 6.54 -3.17
C ARG A 28 -7.16 5.35 -4.14
N TYR A 29 -6.20 5.32 -5.08
CA TYR A 29 -6.05 4.21 -6.01
C TYR A 29 -5.50 2.96 -5.31
N ALA A 30 -4.57 3.13 -4.36
CA ALA A 30 -4.10 2.02 -3.54
C ALA A 30 -5.22 1.42 -2.70
N ILE A 31 -6.04 2.25 -2.05
CA ILE A 31 -7.24 1.83 -1.30
C ILE A 31 -8.18 1.05 -2.19
N LEU A 32 -8.51 1.59 -3.38
CA LEU A 32 -9.37 0.90 -4.33
C LEU A 32 -8.79 -0.47 -4.75
N GLY A 33 -7.50 -0.55 -5.05
CA GLY A 33 -6.84 -1.81 -5.38
C GLY A 33 -6.88 -2.84 -4.25
N MET A 34 -6.68 -2.40 -3.00
CA MET A 34 -6.76 -3.27 -1.82
C MET A 34 -8.19 -3.76 -1.55
N VAL A 35 -9.18 -2.90 -1.74
CA VAL A 35 -10.60 -3.20 -1.65
C VAL A 35 -10.99 -4.23 -2.71
N VAL A 36 -10.62 -4.01 -3.98
CA VAL A 36 -10.87 -4.97 -5.07
C VAL A 36 -10.18 -6.31 -4.81
N PHE A 37 -8.94 -6.29 -4.33
CA PHE A 37 -8.22 -7.50 -3.95
C PHE A 37 -8.93 -8.26 -2.83
N GLY A 38 -9.40 -7.54 -1.79
CA GLY A 38 -10.20 -8.13 -0.73
C GLY A 38 -11.46 -8.80 -1.27
N ALA A 39 -12.20 -8.12 -2.15
CA ALA A 39 -13.42 -8.66 -2.77
C ALA A 39 -13.17 -9.94 -3.59
N ILE A 40 -12.03 -10.03 -4.28
CA ILE A 40 -11.65 -11.22 -5.06
C ILE A 40 -11.30 -12.40 -4.14
N VAL A 41 -10.68 -12.13 -3.00
CA VAL A 41 -10.22 -13.16 -2.05
C VAL A 41 -11.36 -13.66 -1.16
N THR A 42 -12.32 -12.81 -0.82
CA THR A 42 -13.42 -13.15 0.11
C THR A 42 -14.68 -13.62 -0.62
N PRO A 43 -15.15 -14.86 -0.41
CA PRO A 43 -16.27 -15.42 -1.16
C PRO A 43 -17.67 -15.07 -0.61
N ASP A 44 -17.77 -14.35 0.50
CA ASP A 44 -19.03 -14.18 1.25
C ASP A 44 -19.86 -12.95 0.87
N GLY A 45 -19.31 -12.00 0.10
CA GLY A 45 -20.05 -10.84 -0.41
C GLY A 45 -20.60 -9.86 0.64
N SER A 46 -20.38 -10.10 1.94
CA SER A 46 -20.89 -9.27 3.04
C SER A 46 -20.13 -7.95 3.21
N GLY A 47 -18.94 -7.85 2.62
CA GLY A 47 -18.03 -6.70 2.75
C GLY A 47 -17.25 -6.68 4.06
N ILE A 48 -17.71 -7.35 5.12
CA ILE A 48 -17.05 -7.32 6.45
C ILE A 48 -15.70 -8.01 6.40
N THR A 49 -15.66 -9.26 5.93
CA THR A 49 -14.45 -10.07 5.74
C THR A 49 -13.45 -9.38 4.81
N MET A 50 -13.95 -8.70 3.78
CA MET A 50 -13.16 -7.94 2.83
C MET A 50 -12.44 -6.77 3.52
N TRP A 51 -13.13 -6.04 4.41
CA TRP A 51 -12.49 -5.00 5.23
C TRP A 51 -11.46 -5.59 6.20
N PHE A 52 -11.68 -6.78 6.75
CA PHE A 52 -10.66 -7.48 7.56
C PHE A 52 -9.37 -7.78 6.80
N VAL A 53 -9.43 -7.98 5.47
CA VAL A 53 -8.25 -8.14 4.61
C VAL A 53 -7.67 -6.78 4.20
N ALA A 54 -8.53 -5.84 3.79
CA ALA A 54 -8.11 -4.56 3.25
C ALA A 54 -7.48 -3.64 4.30
N ILE A 55 -7.97 -3.63 5.55
CA ILE A 55 -7.45 -2.77 6.62
C ILE A 55 -5.97 -3.07 6.93
N PRO A 56 -5.56 -4.33 7.21
CA PRO A 56 -4.15 -4.67 7.38
C PRO A 56 -3.27 -4.26 6.19
N MET A 57 -3.78 -4.41 4.96
CA MET A 57 -3.06 -4.00 3.76
C MET A 57 -2.89 -2.47 3.69
N MET A 58 -3.90 -1.70 4.07
CA MET A 58 -3.82 -0.24 4.15
C MET A 58 -2.78 0.21 5.18
N VAL A 59 -2.72 -0.46 6.33
CA VAL A 59 -1.71 -0.20 7.36
C VAL A 59 -0.30 -0.47 6.82
N LEU A 60 -0.11 -1.58 6.10
CA LEU A 60 1.17 -1.89 5.45
C LEU A 60 1.57 -0.85 4.40
N TYR A 61 0.62 -0.38 3.60
CA TYR A 61 0.85 0.69 2.61
C TYR A 61 1.28 1.99 3.28
N LEU A 62 0.57 2.41 4.33
CA LEU A 62 0.90 3.61 5.11
C LEU A 62 2.28 3.48 5.78
N GLY A 63 2.57 2.32 6.38
CA GLY A 63 3.87 2.04 6.99
C GLY A 63 5.01 2.09 5.97
N GLY A 64 4.86 1.45 4.82
CA GLY A 64 5.84 1.48 3.73
C GLY A 64 6.07 2.90 3.19
N MET A 65 4.99 3.65 2.98
CA MET A 65 5.05 5.05 2.56
C MET A 65 5.81 5.92 3.57
N LEU A 66 5.54 5.76 4.87
CA LEU A 66 6.26 6.49 5.92
C LEU A 66 7.75 6.15 5.90
N VAL A 67 8.13 4.88 5.79
CA VAL A 67 9.55 4.48 5.75
C VAL A 67 10.27 5.10 4.54
N ILE A 68 9.62 5.14 3.38
CA ILE A 68 10.16 5.77 2.16
C ILE A 68 10.32 7.29 2.36
N GLU A 69 9.32 7.95 2.95
CA GLU A 69 9.36 9.39 3.24
C GLU A 69 10.51 9.75 4.21
N HIS A 70 10.69 8.96 5.27
CA HIS A 70 11.77 9.14 6.24
C HIS A 70 13.16 8.96 5.58
N LYS A 71 13.32 7.98 4.69
CA LYS A 71 14.58 7.78 3.97
C LYS A 71 14.86 8.91 2.99
N LYS A 72 13.85 9.45 2.32
CA LYS A 72 14.03 10.57 1.39
C LYS A 72 14.50 11.83 2.11
N ARG A 73 13.97 12.12 3.31
CA ARG A 73 14.43 13.27 4.12
C ARG A 73 15.88 13.18 4.59
N LYS A 74 16.43 11.97 4.78
CA LYS A 74 17.84 11.78 5.18
C LYS A 74 18.83 11.89 4.03
N LYS A 75 18.36 11.92 2.78
CA LYS A 75 19.20 12.03 1.56
C LYS A 75 19.27 13.46 1.00
N ILE A 76 18.57 14.42 1.60
CA ILE A 76 18.65 15.87 1.32
C ILE A 76 19.40 16.49 2.49
#